data_AF-A0A8J6W7Y8-F1
#
_entry.id   AF-A0A8J6W7Y8-F1
#
_cell.length_a   1.000
_cell.length_b   1.000
_cell.length_c   1.000
_cell.angle_alpha   90.00
_cell.angle_beta   90.00
_cell.angle_gamma   90.00
#
_symmetry.space_group_name_H-M   'P 1'
#
loop_
_entity.id
_entity.type
_entity.pdbx_description
1 polymer ?
#
loop_
_entity_poly.entity_id
_entity_poly.type
_entity_poly.pdbx_seq_one_letter_code
_entity_poly.pdbx_strand_id
1 'polypeptide(L)'
;MTRSPEPPTPKHCEKIARFLHATLLKTQQQRLDLLTEAGGAWLQTTSAEVQVARLTALLEQQPALPGPIVERILAKLLIPNFQGSKPYSQILQRVQQLAIAALPSEPIQPESAHIPYVGLLLVDAENMNPPEALEAFLQTVGRYPIRHRLAFGNWRRLGRRDRDLYRRGYQMVHVPSGKNSADIKMAVDTSLITFQTPSIREVFICSTDTDLLHLGYALLNLGVSVHCVRHRDDGWFEVLNLAQQTTQKVYFDASEGADSALELAHQVTKVPTLAETARSLKQLLAQAHEDDPDQPITMDRLGKLFRDRHHLSASEALQANSGYKTLGQFLKSHTTFVLSPLPNSKQIAVTLKTVANDSPPPEPAIAIAVPQPEGFLGAEGAMEAVAIPPPITDAHSLEQALIALLWRLSSGQADSQIQLSVLAAYFAHIYKESMSAALKRIGEPKGLPKLLTKCRSLRVQQQGQDWRIALACVS
;
A
#
# COMPACT_ATOMS: atom_id res chain seq x y z
N MET A 1 1.33 17.56 -27.13
CA MET A 1 1.22 19.02 -26.99
C MET A 1 0.43 19.32 -25.73
N THR A 2 1.11 19.52 -24.60
CA THR A 2 0.49 19.84 -23.31
C THR A 2 0.27 21.35 -23.23
N ARG A 3 -1.00 21.79 -23.15
CA ARG A 3 -1.34 23.19 -22.88
C ARG A 3 -0.87 23.54 -21.45
N SER A 4 -0.08 24.61 -21.33
CA SER A 4 0.27 25.20 -20.03
C SER A 4 -0.99 25.58 -19.24
N PRO A 5 -0.97 25.51 -17.90
CA PRO A 5 -2.08 25.96 -17.09
C PRO A 5 -2.39 27.43 -17.40
N GLU A 6 -3.64 27.74 -17.72
CA GLU A 6 -4.06 29.11 -17.94
C GLU A 6 -3.88 29.92 -16.65
N PRO A 7 -3.37 31.16 -16.74
CA PRO A 7 -3.19 32.01 -15.58
C PRO A 7 -4.54 32.32 -14.90
N PRO A 8 -4.55 32.54 -13.57
CA PRO A 8 -5.76 32.91 -12.86
C PRO A 8 -6.38 34.18 -13.47
N THR A 9 -7.67 34.16 -13.76
CA THR A 9 -8.31 35.34 -14.38
C THR A 9 -8.38 36.52 -13.38
N PRO A 10 -8.31 37.78 -13.85
CA PRO A 10 -8.21 38.98 -12.99
C PRO A 10 -9.26 39.07 -11.87
N LYS A 11 -10.50 38.62 -12.16
CA LYS A 11 -11.60 38.60 -11.19
C LYS A 11 -11.35 37.69 -9.98
N HIS A 12 -10.49 36.68 -10.12
CA HIS A 12 -10.19 35.73 -9.04
C HIS A 12 -9.05 36.18 -8.15
N CYS A 13 -8.02 36.79 -8.73
CA CYS A 13 -6.99 37.50 -7.99
C CYS A 13 -7.63 38.56 -7.08
N GLU A 14 -8.65 39.27 -7.58
CA GLU A 14 -9.40 40.27 -6.82
C GLU A 14 -10.19 39.65 -5.64
N LYS A 15 -10.79 38.47 -5.82
CA LYS A 15 -11.52 37.77 -4.75
C LYS A 15 -10.59 37.29 -3.63
N ILE A 16 -9.42 36.78 -4.00
CA ILE A 16 -8.38 36.37 -3.05
C ILE A 16 -7.80 37.60 -2.33
N ALA A 17 -7.55 38.68 -3.06
CA ALA A 17 -7.08 39.95 -2.50
C ALA A 17 -8.06 40.52 -1.47
N ARG A 18 -9.38 40.51 -1.76
CA ARG A 18 -10.41 40.94 -0.81
C ARG A 18 -10.45 40.07 0.45
N PHE A 19 -10.30 38.75 0.31
CA PHE A 19 -10.24 37.84 1.46
C PHE A 19 -9.01 38.11 2.33
N LEU A 20 -7.84 38.27 1.72
CA LEU A 20 -6.60 38.58 2.43
C LEU A 20 -6.70 39.92 3.16
N HIS A 21 -7.21 40.94 2.47
CA HIS A 21 -7.46 42.26 3.06
C HIS A 21 -8.39 42.20 4.28
N ALA A 22 -9.55 41.54 4.16
CA ALA A 22 -10.49 41.39 5.27
C ALA A 22 -9.87 40.63 6.46
N THR A 23 -9.06 39.61 6.16
CA THR A 23 -8.34 38.84 7.18
C THR A 23 -7.31 39.70 7.90
N LEU A 24 -6.53 40.48 7.17
CA LEU A 24 -5.52 41.38 7.72
C LEU A 24 -6.15 42.48 8.60
N LEU A 25 -7.27 43.07 8.17
CA LEU A 25 -8.02 44.03 9.00
C LEU A 25 -8.56 43.38 10.28
N LYS A 26 -9.09 42.16 10.18
CA LYS A 26 -9.57 41.42 11.35
C LYS A 26 -8.42 41.12 12.31
N THR A 27 -7.26 40.71 11.79
CA THR A 27 -6.05 40.51 12.60
C THR A 27 -5.63 41.82 13.25
N GLN A 28 -5.66 42.95 12.54
CA GLN A 28 -5.34 44.26 13.09
C GLN A 28 -6.27 44.67 14.25
N GLN A 29 -7.58 44.44 14.10
CA GLN A 29 -8.58 44.78 15.11
C GLN A 29 -8.50 43.89 16.36
N GLN A 30 -8.18 42.61 16.19
CA GLN A 30 -8.16 41.65 17.30
C GLN A 30 -6.79 41.59 17.99
N ARG A 31 -5.70 41.74 17.23
CA ARG A 31 -4.32 41.50 17.67
C ARG A 31 -3.31 42.26 16.83
N LEU A 32 -3.10 43.53 17.18
CA LEU A 32 -2.11 44.40 16.52
C LEU A 32 -0.68 43.84 16.58
N ASP A 33 -0.37 43.08 17.63
CA ASP A 33 0.94 42.47 17.90
C ASP A 33 1.32 41.35 16.91
N LEU A 34 0.40 40.92 16.06
CA LEU A 34 0.65 39.92 15.02
C LEU A 34 1.11 40.52 13.68
N LEU A 35 0.98 41.84 13.51
CA LEU A 35 1.43 42.54 12.31
C LEU A 35 2.85 43.06 12.51
N THR A 36 3.61 43.13 11.41
CA THR A 36 4.84 43.93 11.40
C THR A 36 4.49 45.42 11.51
N GLU A 37 5.42 46.23 12.00
CA GLU A 37 5.24 47.69 12.08
C GLU A 37 4.89 48.29 10.71
N ALA A 38 5.59 47.85 9.66
CA ALA A 38 5.31 48.23 8.28
C ALA A 38 3.94 47.75 7.79
N GLY A 39 3.52 46.54 8.17
CA GLY A 39 2.20 45.99 7.84
C GLY A 39 1.06 46.76 8.52
N GLY A 40 1.22 47.08 9.80
CA GLY A 40 0.27 47.90 10.56
C GLY A 40 0.13 49.31 9.99
N ALA A 41 1.26 49.99 9.74
CA ALA A 41 1.26 51.32 9.14
C ALA A 41 0.63 51.33 7.74
N TRP A 42 0.91 50.33 6.92
CA TRP A 42 0.31 50.20 5.59
C TRP A 42 -1.22 50.05 5.65
N LEU A 43 -1.73 49.22 6.55
CA LEU A 43 -3.18 49.02 6.73
C LEU A 43 -3.91 50.28 7.22
N GLN A 44 -3.23 51.17 7.98
CA GLN A 44 -3.83 52.40 8.51
C GLN A 44 -3.77 53.58 7.55
N THR A 45 -2.71 53.69 6.75
CA THR A 45 -2.42 54.88 5.93
C THR A 45 -2.94 54.77 4.51
N THR A 46 -3.28 53.56 4.06
CA THR A 46 -3.71 53.29 2.68
C THR A 46 -5.20 53.00 2.64
N SER A 47 -5.95 53.51 1.66
CA SER A 47 -7.37 53.17 1.51
C SER A 47 -7.57 51.70 1.14
N ALA A 48 -8.70 51.12 1.55
CA ALA A 48 -9.03 49.71 1.30
C ALA A 48 -8.96 49.33 -0.21
N GLU A 49 -9.41 50.24 -1.08
CA GLU A 49 -9.37 50.03 -2.54
C GLU A 49 -7.94 49.91 -3.06
N VAL A 50 -7.02 50.76 -2.58
CA VAL A 50 -5.61 50.72 -2.97
C VAL A 50 -4.91 49.48 -2.40
N GLN A 51 -5.28 49.05 -1.19
CA GLN A 51 -4.76 47.81 -0.60
C GLN A 51 -5.18 46.58 -1.41
N VAL A 52 -6.47 46.47 -1.76
CA VAL A 52 -7.00 45.37 -2.58
C VAL A 52 -6.40 45.39 -3.99
N ALA A 53 -6.29 46.56 -4.62
CA ALA A 53 -5.66 46.70 -5.94
C ALA A 53 -4.19 46.24 -5.92
N ARG A 54 -3.42 46.62 -4.90
CA ARG A 54 -2.01 46.22 -4.75
C ARG A 54 -1.86 44.71 -4.52
N LEU A 55 -2.72 44.12 -3.69
CA LEU A 55 -2.75 42.67 -3.48
C LEU A 55 -3.14 41.92 -4.77
N THR A 56 -4.12 42.44 -5.50
CA THR A 56 -4.56 41.87 -6.79
C THR A 56 -3.43 41.88 -7.81
N ALA A 57 -2.75 43.01 -7.98
CA ALA A 57 -1.60 43.13 -8.88
C ALA A 57 -0.45 42.17 -8.53
N LEU A 58 -0.19 41.91 -7.24
CA LEU A 58 0.82 40.94 -6.81
C LEU A 58 0.43 39.49 -7.12
N LEU A 59 -0.86 39.18 -7.08
CA LEU A 59 -1.39 37.85 -7.40
C LEU A 59 -1.44 37.59 -8.91
N GLU A 60 -1.65 38.62 -9.73
CA GLU A 60 -1.70 38.54 -11.19
C GLU A 60 -0.32 38.33 -11.86
N GLN A 61 0.77 38.63 -11.15
CA GLN A 61 2.14 38.56 -11.70
C GLN A 61 2.67 37.12 -11.95
N GLN A 62 1.88 36.06 -11.76
CA GLN A 62 2.36 34.67 -11.87
C GLN A 62 1.34 33.70 -12.51
N PRO A 63 1.82 32.72 -13.31
CA PRO A 63 0.96 31.77 -14.04
C PRO A 63 0.51 30.53 -13.24
N ALA A 64 0.85 30.41 -11.95
CA ALA A 64 0.57 29.22 -11.13
C ALA A 64 -0.30 29.53 -9.90
N LEU A 65 -0.79 28.49 -9.22
CA LEU A 65 -1.62 28.59 -8.01
C LEU A 65 -0.98 29.54 -6.96
N PRO A 66 -1.76 30.46 -6.36
CA PRO A 66 -1.23 31.62 -5.63
C PRO A 66 -0.57 31.31 -4.27
N GLY A 67 -0.53 30.05 -3.82
CA GLY A 67 -0.06 29.66 -2.48
C GLY A 67 1.29 30.25 -2.07
N PRO A 68 2.37 30.03 -2.84
CA PRO A 68 3.72 30.54 -2.51
C PRO A 68 3.80 32.09 -2.48
N ILE A 69 2.98 32.76 -3.30
CA ILE A 69 2.92 34.22 -3.36
C ILE A 69 2.20 34.77 -2.15
N VAL A 70 1.09 34.13 -1.77
CA VAL A 70 0.30 34.49 -0.60
C VAL A 70 1.14 34.32 0.67
N GLU A 71 1.90 33.23 0.78
CA GLU A 71 2.87 33.04 1.86
C GLU A 71 3.89 34.19 1.91
N ARG A 72 4.44 34.59 0.76
CA ARG A 72 5.39 35.71 0.67
C ARG A 72 4.76 37.06 1.03
N ILE A 73 3.51 37.30 0.63
CA ILE A 73 2.74 38.50 1.00
C ILE A 73 2.52 38.52 2.50
N LEU A 74 2.01 37.42 3.06
CA LEU A 74 1.74 37.29 4.49
C LEU A 74 3.02 37.40 5.32
N ALA A 75 4.13 36.83 4.84
CA ALA A 75 5.42 36.90 5.53
C ALA A 75 5.99 38.32 5.62
N LYS A 76 5.61 39.22 4.71
CA LYS A 76 5.98 40.64 4.77
C LYS A 76 5.09 41.46 5.71
N LEU A 77 3.87 40.99 5.95
CA LEU A 77 2.86 41.75 6.69
C LEU A 77 2.71 41.26 8.14
N LEU A 78 2.95 39.97 8.39
CA LEU A 78 2.79 39.31 9.69
C LEU A 78 4.15 38.94 10.29
N ILE A 79 4.25 38.97 11.62
CA ILE A 79 5.48 38.61 12.31
C ILE A 79 5.85 37.14 12.11
N PRO A 80 7.15 36.77 12.12
CA PRO A 80 7.59 35.39 11.91
C PRO A 80 6.94 34.37 12.86
N ASN A 81 6.72 34.75 14.12
CA ASN A 81 6.12 33.87 15.14
C ASN A 81 4.69 33.44 14.79
N PHE A 82 4.00 34.17 13.91
CA PHE A 82 2.64 33.82 13.49
C PHE A 82 2.62 32.79 12.35
N GLN A 83 3.71 32.64 11.59
CA GLN A 83 3.78 31.78 10.39
C GLN A 83 3.67 30.28 10.70
N GLY A 84 3.94 29.86 11.95
CA GLY A 84 3.74 28.47 12.42
C GLY A 84 2.40 28.22 13.11
N SER A 85 1.52 29.22 13.18
CA SER A 85 0.29 29.14 13.97
C SER A 85 -0.87 28.47 13.21
N LYS A 86 -1.80 27.85 13.95
CA LYS A 86 -3.03 27.27 13.38
C LYS A 86 -3.87 28.30 12.60
N PRO A 87 -4.01 29.57 13.04
CA PRO A 87 -4.68 30.59 12.23
C PRO A 87 -3.98 30.85 10.89
N TYR A 88 -2.65 30.84 10.84
CA TYR A 88 -1.90 31.06 9.60
C TYR A 88 -2.16 29.95 8.58
N SER A 89 -2.13 28.68 9.01
CA SER A 89 -2.43 27.55 8.11
C SER A 89 -3.87 27.57 7.61
N GLN A 90 -4.83 28.05 8.41
CA GLN A 90 -6.23 28.24 7.99
C GLN A 90 -6.38 29.30 6.90
N ILE A 91 -5.61 30.40 6.97
CA ILE A 91 -5.61 31.45 5.93
C ILE A 91 -5.13 30.86 4.60
N LEU A 92 -4.01 30.13 4.62
CA LEU A 92 -3.46 29.50 3.41
C LEU A 92 -4.43 28.47 2.81
N GLN A 93 -5.01 27.62 3.64
CA GLN A 93 -6.01 26.64 3.20
C GLN A 93 -7.22 27.32 2.56
N ARG A 94 -7.69 28.44 3.12
CA ARG A 94 -8.84 29.17 2.57
C ARG A 94 -8.52 29.87 1.25
N VAL A 95 -7.32 30.42 1.10
CA VAL A 95 -6.86 30.99 -0.17
C VAL A 95 -6.76 29.92 -1.25
N GLN A 96 -6.26 28.73 -0.91
CA GLN A 96 -6.21 27.60 -1.83
C GLN A 96 -7.60 27.17 -2.30
N GLN A 97 -8.58 27.12 -1.39
CA GLN A 97 -9.99 26.85 -1.73
C GLN A 97 -10.57 27.92 -2.66
N LEU A 98 -10.30 29.20 -2.41
CA LEU A 98 -10.77 30.30 -3.26
C LEU A 98 -10.13 30.28 -4.65
N ALA A 99 -8.87 29.84 -4.75
CA ALA A 99 -8.18 29.66 -6.03
C ALA A 99 -8.68 28.44 -6.83
N ILE A 100 -9.18 27.41 -6.15
CA ILE A 100 -9.78 26.23 -6.80
C ILE A 100 -11.21 26.55 -7.28
N ALA A 101 -11.99 27.27 -6.48
CA ALA A 101 -13.36 27.70 -6.82
C ALA A 101 -13.44 28.75 -7.95
N ALA A 102 -12.28 29.18 -8.45
CA ALA A 102 -12.08 30.24 -9.43
C ALA A 102 -11.92 29.73 -10.88
N LEU A 103 -11.86 28.43 -11.08
CA LEU A 103 -11.78 27.85 -12.43
C LEU A 103 -13.18 27.92 -13.07
N PRO A 104 -13.29 28.33 -14.35
CA PRO A 104 -14.59 28.53 -15.00
C PRO A 104 -15.41 27.23 -14.97
N SER A 105 -16.61 27.34 -14.41
CA SER A 105 -17.61 26.29 -14.32
C SER A 105 -18.67 26.58 -15.38
N GLU A 106 -18.60 25.89 -16.52
CA GLU A 106 -19.81 25.69 -17.33
C GLU A 106 -20.69 24.62 -16.68
N PRO A 107 -22.03 24.71 -16.83
CA PRO A 107 -22.96 23.76 -16.23
C PRO A 107 -22.92 22.45 -17.03
N ILE A 108 -21.95 21.60 -16.71
CA ILE A 108 -21.93 20.22 -17.13
C ILE A 108 -22.37 19.40 -15.91
N GLN A 109 -23.35 18.54 -16.16
CA GLN A 109 -23.84 17.49 -15.26
C GLN A 109 -22.66 16.76 -14.58
N PRO A 110 -22.85 16.14 -13.41
CA PRO A 110 -21.76 15.51 -12.66
C PRO A 110 -21.29 14.23 -13.36
N GLU A 111 -20.55 14.37 -14.46
CA GLU A 111 -19.64 13.36 -14.94
C GLU A 111 -18.27 13.65 -14.33
N SER A 112 -17.82 12.67 -13.56
CA SER A 112 -16.51 12.58 -12.92
C SER A 112 -15.39 12.80 -13.93
N ALA A 113 -14.80 13.99 -13.95
CA ALA A 113 -13.44 14.17 -14.42
C ALA A 113 -12.51 13.44 -13.42
N HIS A 114 -12.41 12.12 -13.58
CA HIS A 114 -11.40 11.30 -12.96
C HIS A 114 -10.05 11.93 -13.32
N ILE A 115 -9.36 12.52 -12.33
CA ILE A 115 -7.90 12.59 -12.44
C ILE A 115 -7.49 11.13 -12.62
N PRO A 116 -6.95 10.72 -13.79
CA PRO A 116 -6.65 9.33 -14.01
C PRO A 116 -5.64 8.94 -12.96
N TYR A 117 -5.97 7.93 -12.17
CA TYR A 117 -5.02 7.35 -11.26
C TYR A 117 -3.85 6.78 -12.06
N VAL A 118 -2.65 6.98 -11.55
CA VAL A 118 -1.41 6.61 -12.23
C VAL A 118 -0.53 5.75 -11.33
N GLY A 119 0.32 4.97 -11.99
CA GLY A 119 1.40 4.23 -11.39
C GLY A 119 2.71 5.02 -11.37
N LEU A 120 3.52 4.77 -10.34
CA LEU A 120 4.89 5.25 -10.19
C LEU A 120 5.83 4.04 -10.14
N LEU A 121 6.84 4.02 -10.99
CA LEU A 121 7.89 3.00 -11.01
C LEU A 121 9.17 3.57 -10.41
N LEU A 122 9.67 2.91 -9.37
CA LEU A 122 10.86 3.29 -8.64
C LEU A 122 11.93 2.24 -8.88
N VAL A 123 13.14 2.67 -9.23
CA VAL A 123 14.27 1.79 -9.48
C VAL A 123 15.42 2.20 -8.59
N ASP A 124 15.88 1.24 -7.79
CA ASP A 124 17.18 1.29 -7.16
C ASP A 124 18.24 0.97 -8.22
N ALA A 125 18.77 2.02 -8.85
CA ALA A 125 19.65 1.90 -10.01
C ALA A 125 21.06 1.39 -9.63
N GLU A 126 21.41 1.41 -8.35
CA GLU A 126 22.69 0.85 -7.87
C GLU A 126 22.63 -0.68 -7.86
N ASN A 127 21.49 -1.24 -7.42
CA ASN A 127 21.34 -2.68 -7.23
C ASN A 127 20.58 -3.39 -8.37
N MET A 128 19.81 -2.66 -9.18
CA MET A 128 18.97 -3.26 -10.21
C MET A 128 18.95 -2.43 -11.51
N ASN A 129 18.92 -3.11 -12.65
CA ASN A 129 18.66 -2.51 -13.94
C ASN A 129 17.52 -3.28 -14.63
N PRO A 130 16.25 -2.86 -14.45
CA PRO A 130 15.13 -3.59 -15.03
C PRO A 130 15.21 -3.53 -16.56
N PRO A 131 15.06 -4.68 -17.27
CA PRO A 131 14.96 -4.70 -18.72
C PRO A 131 13.62 -4.10 -19.17
N GLU A 132 13.56 -3.59 -20.40
CA GLU A 132 12.32 -3.03 -20.97
C GLU A 132 11.16 -4.03 -20.98
N ALA A 133 11.46 -5.31 -21.20
CA ALA A 133 10.46 -6.39 -21.15
C ALA A 133 9.82 -6.51 -19.76
N LEU A 134 10.60 -6.34 -18.68
CA LEU A 134 10.06 -6.30 -17.32
C LEU A 134 9.19 -5.07 -17.12
N GLU A 135 9.60 -3.89 -17.62
CA GLU A 135 8.78 -2.67 -17.50
C GLU A 135 7.45 -2.79 -18.24
N ALA A 136 7.46 -3.38 -19.44
CA ALA A 136 6.26 -3.70 -20.19
C ALA A 136 5.38 -4.71 -19.43
N PHE A 137 5.97 -5.74 -18.82
CA PHE A 137 5.24 -6.68 -17.97
C PHE A 137 4.60 -5.99 -16.76
N LEU A 138 5.31 -5.13 -16.03
CA LEU A 138 4.78 -4.41 -14.87
C LEU A 138 3.59 -3.51 -15.24
N GLN A 139 3.59 -2.96 -16.45
CA GLN A 139 2.45 -2.22 -17.00
C GLN A 139 1.19 -3.08 -17.15
N THR A 140 1.33 -4.39 -17.36
CA THR A 140 0.20 -5.35 -17.43
C THR A 140 -0.27 -5.84 -16.05
N VAL A 141 0.65 -5.87 -15.07
CA VAL A 141 0.34 -6.25 -13.69
C VAL A 141 -0.42 -5.14 -12.97
N GLY A 142 -0.07 -3.88 -13.25
CA GLY A 142 -0.67 -2.72 -12.60
C GLY A 142 -2.12 -2.47 -12.97
N ARG A 143 -2.90 -2.00 -11.99
CA ARG A 143 -4.25 -1.49 -12.23
C ARG A 143 -4.22 -0.12 -12.91
N TYR A 144 -3.17 0.67 -12.66
CA TYR A 144 -3.04 2.01 -13.16
C TYR A 144 -1.82 2.17 -14.05
N PRO A 145 -1.90 2.97 -15.12
CA PRO A 145 -0.79 3.09 -16.05
C PRO A 145 0.41 3.74 -15.39
N ILE A 146 1.61 3.16 -15.57
CA ILE A 146 2.86 3.75 -15.07
C ILE A 146 3.15 5.02 -15.88
N ARG A 147 3.03 6.19 -15.22
CA ARG A 147 3.27 7.50 -15.83
C ARG A 147 4.52 8.19 -15.28
N HIS A 148 4.92 7.83 -14.06
CA HIS A 148 6.12 8.37 -13.43
C HIS A 148 7.15 7.27 -13.27
N ARG A 149 8.41 7.58 -13.60
CA ARG A 149 9.55 6.67 -13.50
C ARG A 149 10.69 7.40 -12.81
N LEU A 150 11.11 6.92 -11.64
CA LEU A 150 12.22 7.48 -10.87
C LEU A 150 13.30 6.43 -10.70
N ALA A 151 14.54 6.82 -10.91
CA ALA A 151 15.70 5.95 -10.71
C ALA A 151 16.65 6.62 -9.72
N PHE A 152 16.89 5.95 -8.58
CA PHE A 152 17.73 6.44 -7.49
C PHE A 152 19.11 5.81 -7.59
N GLY A 153 20.15 6.63 -7.55
CA GLY A 153 21.51 6.12 -7.44
C GLY A 153 22.57 7.16 -7.72
N ASN A 154 23.83 6.76 -7.54
CA ASN A 154 24.95 7.59 -7.90
C ASN A 154 25.22 7.53 -9.41
N TRP A 155 24.61 8.46 -10.16
CA TRP A 155 24.80 8.59 -11.62
C TRP A 155 26.26 8.60 -12.10
N ARG A 156 27.23 9.04 -11.27
CA ARG A 156 28.67 9.03 -11.62
C ARG A 156 29.21 7.60 -11.70
N ARG A 157 28.58 6.65 -11.02
CA ARG A 157 28.92 5.22 -10.97
C ARG A 157 28.08 4.37 -11.91
N LEU A 158 26.96 4.91 -12.44
CA LEU A 158 26.06 4.16 -13.31
C LEU A 158 26.61 3.98 -14.73
N GLY A 159 27.59 4.80 -15.15
CA GLY A 159 28.16 4.72 -16.50
C GLY A 159 27.06 4.87 -17.55
N ARG A 160 27.07 4.07 -18.62
CA ARG A 160 26.07 4.15 -19.71
C ARG A 160 24.62 3.94 -19.27
N ARG A 161 24.39 3.30 -18.12
CA ARG A 161 23.04 3.00 -17.61
C ARG A 161 22.23 4.26 -17.29
N ASP A 162 22.90 5.37 -16.95
CA ASP A 162 22.21 6.65 -16.67
C ASP A 162 21.47 7.17 -17.91
N ARG A 163 22.13 7.14 -19.07
CA ARG A 163 21.62 7.56 -20.37
C ARG A 163 20.53 6.63 -20.84
N ASP A 164 20.67 5.34 -20.63
CA ASP A 164 19.67 4.35 -21.03
C ASP A 164 18.39 4.51 -20.20
N LEU A 165 18.50 4.68 -18.88
CA LEU A 165 17.35 5.03 -18.02
C LEU A 165 16.71 6.36 -18.46
N TYR A 166 17.51 7.40 -18.73
CA TYR A 166 16.99 8.69 -19.17
C TYR A 166 16.23 8.58 -20.51
N ARG A 167 16.77 7.86 -21.50
CA ARG A 167 16.09 7.63 -22.80
C ARG A 167 14.75 6.91 -22.64
N ARG A 168 14.66 6.01 -21.66
CA ARG A 168 13.42 5.29 -21.31
C ARG A 168 12.44 6.12 -20.46
N GLY A 169 12.74 7.41 -20.26
CA GLY A 169 11.86 8.36 -19.58
C GLY A 169 11.96 8.33 -18.05
N TYR A 170 13.04 7.77 -17.49
CA TYR A 170 13.30 7.87 -16.06
C TYR A 170 13.84 9.25 -15.70
N GLN A 171 13.28 9.82 -14.64
CA GLN A 171 13.93 10.93 -13.94
C GLN A 171 14.95 10.35 -12.96
N MET A 172 16.22 10.62 -13.26
CA MET A 172 17.32 10.24 -12.38
C MET A 172 17.32 11.13 -11.13
N VAL A 173 17.30 10.49 -9.96
CA VAL A 173 17.49 11.14 -8.66
C VAL A 173 18.91 10.84 -8.22
N HIS A 174 19.78 11.85 -8.29
CA HIS A 174 21.15 11.70 -7.86
C HIS A 174 21.22 11.48 -6.35
N VAL A 175 21.90 10.41 -5.97
CA VAL A 175 22.24 10.10 -4.58
C VAL A 175 23.76 10.16 -4.42
N PRO A 176 24.30 10.93 -3.45
CA PRO A 176 25.71 10.92 -3.12
C PRO A 176 26.20 9.54 -2.65
N SER A 177 27.50 9.29 -2.75
CA SER A 177 28.08 8.06 -2.22
C SER A 177 27.88 7.99 -0.71
N GLY A 178 27.24 6.92 -0.25
CA GLY A 178 27.05 6.64 1.17
C GLY A 178 26.31 5.33 1.34
N LYS A 179 26.59 4.62 2.43
CA LYS A 179 25.90 3.36 2.74
C LYS A 179 24.39 3.66 2.88
N ASN A 180 23.55 2.87 2.20
CA ASN A 180 22.09 2.95 2.21
C ASN A 180 21.51 4.33 1.84
N SER A 181 22.31 5.22 1.23
CA SER A 181 21.87 6.57 0.91
C SER A 181 20.79 6.57 -0.16
N ALA A 182 20.84 5.61 -1.09
CA ALA A 182 19.84 5.45 -2.13
C ALA A 182 18.50 5.03 -1.53
N ASP A 183 18.50 4.04 -0.64
CA ASP A 183 17.31 3.52 0.03
C ASP A 183 16.62 4.59 0.87
N ILE A 184 17.41 5.33 1.67
CA ILE A 184 16.90 6.43 2.49
C ILE A 184 16.27 7.50 1.62
N LYS A 185 16.96 7.93 0.55
CA LYS A 185 16.44 8.98 -0.33
C LYS A 185 15.20 8.51 -1.09
N MET A 186 15.20 7.27 -1.54
CA MET A 186 14.05 6.65 -2.18
C MET A 186 12.85 6.59 -1.23
N ALA A 187 13.04 6.21 0.03
CA ALA A 187 11.98 6.17 1.02
C ALA A 187 11.40 7.56 1.32
N VAL A 188 12.25 8.55 1.54
CA VAL A 188 11.84 9.93 1.87
C VAL A 188 11.12 10.59 0.69
N ASP A 189 11.75 10.62 -0.49
CA ASP A 189 11.21 11.29 -1.66
C ASP A 189 9.90 10.64 -2.11
N THR A 190 9.84 9.31 -2.15
CA THR A 190 8.63 8.59 -2.57
C THR A 190 7.46 8.83 -1.63
N SER A 191 7.71 8.81 -0.31
CA SER A 191 6.67 9.08 0.69
C SER A 191 6.09 10.48 0.51
N LEU A 192 6.96 11.47 0.28
CA LEU A 192 6.55 12.86 0.07
C LEU A 192 5.80 13.05 -1.25
N ILE A 193 6.33 12.52 -2.36
CA ILE A 193 5.73 12.61 -3.69
C ILE A 193 4.34 12.01 -3.67
N THR A 194 4.19 10.83 -3.07
CA THR A 194 2.90 10.12 -3.02
C THR A 194 1.91 10.83 -2.10
N PHE A 195 2.37 11.41 -0.99
CA PHE A 195 1.53 12.23 -0.12
C PHE A 195 1.05 13.52 -0.80
N GLN A 196 1.92 14.17 -1.56
CA GLN A 196 1.61 15.43 -2.25
C GLN A 196 0.86 15.23 -3.58
N THR A 197 0.86 14.01 -4.12
CA THR A 197 0.29 13.69 -5.43
C THR A 197 -0.78 12.59 -5.30
N PRO A 198 -2.02 12.93 -4.93
CA PRO A 198 -3.08 11.94 -4.67
C PRO A 198 -3.51 11.11 -5.90
N SER A 199 -3.09 11.49 -7.11
CA SER A 199 -3.31 10.71 -8.32
C SER A 199 -2.44 9.46 -8.40
N ILE A 200 -1.32 9.40 -7.67
CA ILE A 200 -0.48 8.21 -7.58
C ILE A 200 -1.20 7.22 -6.67
N ARG A 201 -1.71 6.13 -7.27
CA ARG A 201 -2.45 5.07 -6.55
C ARG A 201 -1.77 3.74 -6.60
N GLU A 202 -0.67 3.63 -7.33
CA GLU A 202 0.10 2.41 -7.43
C GLU A 202 1.59 2.70 -7.55
N VAL A 203 2.39 1.93 -6.84
CA VAL A 203 3.84 2.10 -6.78
C VAL A 203 4.50 0.75 -6.98
N PHE A 204 5.45 0.69 -7.91
CA PHE A 204 6.33 -0.45 -8.15
C PHE A 204 7.71 -0.14 -7.61
N ILE A 205 8.16 -0.89 -6.61
CA ILE A 205 9.47 -0.75 -5.97
C ILE A 205 10.41 -1.81 -6.55
N CYS A 206 11.28 -1.43 -7.49
CA CYS A 206 12.31 -2.30 -8.05
C CYS A 206 13.59 -2.17 -7.25
N SER A 207 13.82 -3.10 -6.32
CA SER A 207 15.06 -3.23 -5.55
C SER A 207 15.18 -4.64 -4.99
N THR A 208 16.40 -5.12 -4.84
CA THR A 208 16.70 -6.38 -4.16
C THR A 208 16.76 -6.22 -2.64
N ASP A 209 16.82 -4.99 -2.12
CA ASP A 209 16.92 -4.73 -0.69
C ASP A 209 15.57 -4.93 0.02
N THR A 210 15.60 -5.68 1.12
CA THR A 210 14.43 -5.91 1.98
C THR A 210 14.08 -4.71 2.85
N ASP A 211 15.02 -3.79 3.10
CA ASP A 211 14.80 -2.61 3.94
C ASP A 211 13.71 -1.68 3.35
N LEU A 212 13.56 -1.68 2.02
CA LEU A 212 12.52 -0.93 1.31
C LEU A 212 11.11 -1.51 1.49
N LEU A 213 10.94 -2.67 2.15
CA LEU A 213 9.61 -3.15 2.56
C LEU A 213 8.92 -2.17 3.50
N HIS A 214 9.67 -1.46 4.35
CA HIS A 214 9.10 -0.45 5.24
C HIS A 214 8.50 0.74 4.47
N LEU A 215 9.14 1.15 3.38
CA LEU A 215 8.56 2.12 2.45
C LEU A 215 7.25 1.57 1.87
N GLY A 216 7.24 0.31 1.43
CA GLY A 216 6.03 -0.33 0.90
C GLY A 216 4.87 -0.30 1.89
N TYR A 217 5.10 -0.65 3.17
CA TYR A 217 4.07 -0.57 4.20
C TYR A 217 3.62 0.87 4.49
N ALA A 218 4.53 1.84 4.49
CA ALA A 218 4.19 3.24 4.64
C ALA A 218 3.27 3.74 3.51
N LEU A 219 3.51 3.33 2.26
CA LEU A 219 2.68 3.69 1.12
C LEU A 219 1.32 3.00 1.15
N LEU A 220 1.26 1.72 1.56
CA LEU A 220 -0.02 1.03 1.80
C LEU A 220 -0.90 1.77 2.81
N ASN A 221 -0.31 2.28 3.90
CA ASN A 221 -1.01 3.11 4.90
C ASN A 221 -1.61 4.38 4.30
N LEU A 222 -0.98 4.93 3.25
CA LEU A 222 -1.47 6.11 2.51
C LEU A 222 -2.55 5.75 1.47
N GLY A 223 -2.97 4.48 1.41
CA GLY A 223 -4.00 4.02 0.48
C GLY A 223 -3.49 3.68 -0.91
N VAL A 224 -2.18 3.46 -1.06
CA VAL A 224 -1.50 3.24 -2.34
C VAL A 224 -1.27 1.74 -2.54
N SER A 225 -1.58 1.20 -3.71
CA SER A 225 -1.24 -0.17 -4.09
C SER A 225 0.28 -0.31 -4.26
N VAL A 226 0.90 -1.34 -3.69
CA VAL A 226 2.37 -1.49 -3.74
C VAL A 226 2.75 -2.86 -4.27
N HIS A 227 3.63 -2.86 -5.27
CA HIS A 227 4.28 -4.04 -5.81
C HIS A 227 5.79 -3.96 -5.58
N CYS A 228 6.38 -4.95 -4.91
CA CYS A 228 7.82 -5.06 -4.75
C CYS A 228 8.38 -5.99 -5.82
N VAL A 229 9.32 -5.49 -6.61
CA VAL A 229 9.95 -6.20 -7.73
C VAL A 229 11.40 -6.49 -7.37
N ARG A 230 11.79 -7.77 -7.42
CA ARG A 230 13.14 -8.23 -7.07
C ARG A 230 13.74 -9.01 -8.23
N HIS A 231 15.03 -8.83 -8.46
CA HIS A 231 15.81 -9.67 -9.34
C HIS A 231 16.46 -10.81 -8.55
N ARG A 232 16.54 -12.00 -9.14
CA ARG A 232 17.29 -13.15 -8.64
C ARG A 232 18.44 -13.48 -9.59
N ASP A 233 19.53 -14.00 -9.03
CA ASP A 233 20.78 -14.28 -9.77
C ASP A 233 20.62 -15.31 -10.90
N ASP A 234 19.49 -16.02 -10.96
CA ASP A 234 19.11 -17.00 -11.98
C ASP A 234 18.35 -16.37 -13.18
N GLY A 235 18.27 -15.03 -13.25
CA GLY A 235 17.59 -14.29 -14.32
C GLY A 235 16.07 -14.16 -14.11
N TRP A 236 15.54 -14.66 -13.00
CA TRP A 236 14.13 -14.50 -12.65
C TRP A 236 13.84 -13.19 -11.94
N PHE A 237 12.65 -12.66 -12.18
CA PHE A 237 12.08 -11.53 -11.46
C PHE A 237 10.88 -11.99 -10.63
N GLU A 238 10.83 -11.51 -9.39
CA GLU A 238 9.70 -11.73 -8.48
C GLU A 238 8.94 -10.42 -8.30
N VAL A 239 7.62 -10.45 -8.52
CA VAL A 239 6.71 -9.33 -8.31
C VAL A 239 5.74 -9.69 -7.20
N LEU A 240 5.97 -9.13 -6.01
CA LEU A 240 5.13 -9.30 -4.82
C LEU A 240 4.11 -8.17 -4.74
N ASN A 241 2.82 -8.47 -4.83
CA ASN A 241 1.77 -7.55 -4.40
C ASN A 241 1.73 -7.53 -2.87
N LEU A 242 2.13 -6.41 -2.27
CA LEU A 242 2.32 -6.30 -0.83
C LEU A 242 1.01 -6.32 -0.05
N ALA A 243 -0.10 -5.90 -0.68
CA ALA A 243 -1.42 -5.89 -0.07
C ALA A 243 -2.03 -7.30 -0.02
N GLN A 244 -1.91 -8.04 -1.11
CA GLN A 244 -2.50 -9.38 -1.29
C GLN A 244 -1.57 -10.52 -0.87
N GLN A 245 -0.28 -10.23 -0.66
CA GLN A 245 0.75 -11.24 -0.40
C GLN A 245 0.78 -12.32 -1.51
N THR A 246 0.60 -11.87 -2.76
CA THR A 246 0.67 -12.70 -3.96
C THR A 246 1.97 -12.41 -4.70
N THR A 247 2.71 -13.46 -5.07
CA THR A 247 3.96 -13.32 -5.80
C THR A 247 3.84 -13.89 -7.21
N GLN A 248 4.31 -13.15 -8.21
CA GLN A 248 4.44 -13.62 -9.59
C GLN A 248 5.92 -13.75 -9.94
N LYS A 249 6.30 -14.86 -10.58
CA LYS A 249 7.65 -15.07 -11.10
C LYS A 249 7.64 -14.96 -12.61
N VAL A 250 8.56 -14.19 -13.16
CA VAL A 250 8.72 -14.02 -14.61
C VAL A 250 10.18 -14.11 -14.99
N TYR A 251 10.45 -14.82 -16.08
CA TYR A 251 11.77 -14.93 -16.67
C TYR A 251 11.81 -14.13 -17.98
N PHE A 252 12.95 -13.47 -18.23
CA PHE A 252 13.22 -12.81 -19.50
C PHE A 252 14.55 -13.35 -20.01
N ASP A 253 14.53 -14.02 -21.16
CA ASP A 253 15.74 -14.48 -21.80
C ASP A 253 16.54 -13.26 -22.29
N ALA A 254 17.80 -13.15 -21.88
CA ALA A 254 18.69 -12.07 -22.29
C ALA A 254 19.23 -12.28 -23.73
N SER A 255 18.86 -13.38 -24.38
CA SER A 255 19.25 -13.75 -25.74
C SER A 255 18.08 -13.59 -26.70
N GLU A 256 17.95 -12.41 -27.32
CA GLU A 256 17.73 -12.22 -28.77
C GLU A 256 17.25 -10.79 -29.08
N GLY A 257 17.55 -10.36 -30.31
CA GLY A 257 17.54 -8.98 -30.76
C GLY A 257 16.20 -8.25 -30.66
N ALA A 258 16.33 -6.93 -30.62
CA ALA A 258 15.27 -5.94 -30.49
C ALA A 258 14.29 -5.94 -31.67
N ASP A 259 13.34 -6.86 -31.69
CA ASP A 259 12.09 -6.73 -32.44
C ASP A 259 11.01 -7.63 -31.82
N SER A 260 10.15 -7.02 -30.98
CA SER A 260 8.87 -7.53 -30.40
C SER A 260 8.83 -7.47 -28.86
N ALA A 261 8.64 -6.28 -28.31
CA ALA A 261 8.45 -6.04 -26.87
C ALA A 261 7.11 -6.57 -26.30
N LEU A 262 6.38 -7.44 -27.01
CA LEU A 262 5.10 -7.99 -26.56
C LEU A 262 5.09 -9.52 -26.37
N GLU A 263 6.09 -10.25 -26.89
CA GLU A 263 6.15 -11.73 -26.82
C GLU A 263 7.26 -12.27 -25.90
N LEU A 264 8.07 -11.39 -25.29
CA LEU A 264 9.29 -11.76 -24.54
C LEU A 264 9.09 -12.32 -23.12
N ALA A 265 7.86 -12.45 -22.62
CA ALA A 265 7.60 -13.12 -21.34
C ALA A 265 7.52 -14.64 -21.54
N HIS A 266 8.67 -15.29 -21.72
CA HIS A 266 8.74 -16.74 -21.72
C HIS A 266 8.52 -17.22 -20.27
N GLN A 267 7.30 -17.69 -19.99
CA GLN A 267 6.86 -18.28 -18.71
C GLN A 267 6.63 -17.28 -17.58
N VAL A 268 5.37 -16.84 -17.47
CA VAL A 268 4.83 -16.26 -16.24
C VAL A 268 4.36 -17.42 -15.36
N THR A 269 5.15 -17.75 -14.34
CA THR A 269 4.75 -18.72 -13.33
C THR A 269 4.15 -17.96 -12.16
N LYS A 270 2.81 -17.96 -12.05
CA LYS A 270 2.13 -17.41 -10.88
C LYS A 270 2.51 -18.27 -9.68
N VAL A 271 3.24 -17.70 -8.72
CA VAL A 271 3.60 -18.43 -7.51
C VAL A 271 2.33 -18.53 -6.66
N PRO A 272 1.89 -19.74 -6.28
CA PRO A 272 0.74 -19.87 -5.40
C PRO A 272 1.05 -19.16 -4.09
N THR A 273 0.09 -18.40 -3.58
CA THR A 273 0.18 -17.72 -2.28
C THR A 273 0.51 -18.71 -1.16
N LEU A 274 0.88 -18.22 0.02
CA LEU A 274 1.06 -19.09 1.19
C LEU A 274 -0.19 -19.96 1.45
N ALA A 275 -1.39 -19.38 1.31
CA ALA A 275 -2.65 -20.08 1.51
C ALA A 275 -2.96 -21.08 0.39
N GLU A 276 -2.72 -20.73 -0.87
CA GLU A 276 -2.86 -21.65 -2.00
C GLU A 276 -1.86 -22.80 -1.90
N THR A 277 -0.64 -22.52 -1.46
CA THR A 277 0.38 -23.52 -1.17
C THR A 277 -0.10 -24.47 -0.07
N ALA A 278 -0.60 -23.93 1.05
CA ALA A 278 -1.15 -24.72 2.15
C ALA A 278 -2.34 -25.59 1.70
N ARG A 279 -3.27 -25.01 0.94
CA ARG A 279 -4.46 -25.70 0.40
C ARG A 279 -4.05 -26.80 -0.57
N SER A 280 -3.13 -26.51 -1.49
CA SER A 280 -2.64 -27.49 -2.45
C SER A 280 -1.91 -28.64 -1.75
N LEU A 281 -1.13 -28.39 -0.69
CA LEU A 281 -0.50 -29.46 0.08
C LEU A 281 -1.54 -30.34 0.78
N LYS A 282 -2.61 -29.76 1.34
CA LYS A 282 -3.73 -30.53 1.92
C LYS A 282 -4.43 -31.38 0.88
N GLN A 283 -4.74 -30.82 -0.29
CA GLN A 283 -5.37 -31.53 -1.40
C GLN A 283 -4.51 -32.67 -1.93
N LEU A 284 -3.20 -32.45 -2.10
CA LEU A 284 -2.26 -33.47 -2.54
C LEU A 284 -2.13 -34.61 -1.52
N LEU A 285 -2.19 -34.29 -0.21
CA LEU A 285 -2.22 -35.32 0.84
C LEU A 285 -3.51 -36.13 0.85
N ALA A 286 -4.67 -35.46 0.73
CA ALA A 286 -5.95 -36.14 0.67
C ALA A 286 -6.05 -37.05 -0.57
N GLN A 287 -5.68 -36.51 -1.74
CA GLN A 287 -5.69 -37.25 -3.00
C GLN A 287 -4.74 -38.44 -2.97
N ALA A 288 -3.50 -38.26 -2.51
CA ALA A 288 -2.56 -39.38 -2.43
C ALA A 288 -2.93 -40.43 -1.35
N HIS A 289 -3.77 -40.08 -0.36
CA HIS A 289 -4.33 -41.02 0.59
C HIS A 289 -5.56 -41.75 0.04
N GLU A 290 -6.35 -41.13 -0.84
CA GLU A 290 -7.42 -41.80 -1.60
C GLU A 290 -6.84 -42.76 -2.64
N ASP A 291 -5.77 -42.36 -3.33
CA ASP A 291 -5.11 -43.17 -4.36
C ASP A 291 -4.39 -44.40 -3.78
N ASP A 292 -3.81 -44.27 -2.59
CA ASP A 292 -3.10 -45.35 -1.89
C ASP A 292 -3.20 -45.19 -0.36
N PRO A 293 -4.25 -45.74 0.28
CA PRO A 293 -4.53 -45.50 1.70
C PRO A 293 -3.49 -46.11 2.64
N ASP A 294 -2.79 -47.17 2.21
CA ASP A 294 -1.82 -47.90 3.02
C ASP A 294 -0.39 -47.33 2.89
N GLN A 295 -0.14 -46.48 1.89
CA GLN A 295 1.19 -45.93 1.67
C GLN A 295 1.40 -44.57 2.36
N PRO A 296 2.37 -44.46 3.30
CA PRO A 296 2.65 -43.20 3.96
C PRO A 296 3.25 -42.18 2.99
N ILE A 297 2.70 -40.97 2.98
CA ILE A 297 3.18 -39.89 2.12
C ILE A 297 4.37 -39.21 2.80
N THR A 298 5.57 -39.38 2.25
CA THR A 298 6.78 -38.74 2.74
C THR A 298 6.85 -37.26 2.32
N MET A 299 7.61 -36.46 3.06
CA MET A 299 7.88 -35.07 2.68
C MET A 299 8.44 -34.92 1.26
N ASP A 300 9.33 -35.82 0.84
CA ASP A 300 9.94 -35.78 -0.50
C ASP A 300 8.90 -36.10 -1.58
N ARG A 301 8.03 -37.09 -1.34
CA ARG A 301 6.92 -37.42 -2.24
C ARG A 301 5.94 -36.26 -2.35
N LEU A 302 5.57 -35.64 -1.22
CA LEU A 302 4.69 -34.48 -1.19
C LEU A 302 5.29 -33.27 -1.93
N GLY A 303 6.59 -33.02 -1.73
CA GLY A 303 7.33 -31.97 -2.43
C GLY A 303 7.40 -32.21 -3.94
N LYS A 304 7.55 -33.47 -4.37
CA LYS A 304 7.51 -33.88 -5.78
C LYS A 304 6.11 -33.67 -6.38
N LEU A 305 5.06 -34.18 -5.73
CA LEU A 305 3.67 -33.99 -6.18
C LEU A 305 3.31 -32.50 -6.34
N PHE A 306 3.79 -31.66 -5.43
CA PHE A 306 3.61 -30.21 -5.54
C PHE A 306 4.34 -29.63 -6.75
N ARG A 307 5.59 -30.03 -6.97
CA ARG A 307 6.41 -29.57 -8.11
C ARG A 307 5.80 -29.98 -9.44
N ASP A 308 5.33 -31.22 -9.53
CA ASP A 308 4.73 -31.75 -10.75
C ASP A 308 3.44 -30.98 -11.11
N ARG A 309 2.70 -30.50 -10.10
CA ARG A 309 1.46 -29.72 -10.30
C ARG A 309 1.67 -28.24 -10.60
N HIS A 310 2.67 -27.60 -9.98
CA HIS A 310 2.84 -26.14 -10.03
C HIS A 310 4.07 -25.69 -10.80
N HIS A 311 4.85 -26.62 -11.36
CA HIS A 311 6.13 -26.37 -12.04
C HIS A 311 7.14 -25.57 -11.20
N LEU A 312 6.98 -25.57 -9.86
CA LEU A 312 7.86 -24.92 -8.90
C LEU A 312 7.85 -25.72 -7.58
N SER A 313 8.95 -25.74 -6.84
CA SER A 313 9.01 -26.50 -5.60
C SER A 313 8.22 -25.84 -4.47
N ALA A 314 7.65 -26.65 -3.57
CA ALA A 314 6.92 -26.13 -2.42
C ALA A 314 7.78 -25.19 -1.55
N SER A 315 9.08 -25.45 -1.41
CA SER A 315 9.98 -24.56 -0.66
C SER A 315 10.17 -23.21 -1.36
N GLU A 316 10.22 -23.17 -2.69
CA GLU A 316 10.28 -21.91 -3.45
C GLU A 316 8.96 -21.14 -3.37
N ALA A 317 7.83 -21.84 -3.39
CA ALA A 317 6.51 -21.24 -3.17
C ALA A 317 6.43 -20.59 -1.79
N LEU A 318 6.92 -21.30 -0.78
CA LEU A 318 6.92 -20.84 0.60
C LEU A 318 7.84 -19.64 0.78
N GLN A 319 9.10 -19.72 0.34
CA GLN A 319 10.05 -18.60 0.46
C GLN A 319 9.55 -17.32 -0.21
N ALA A 320 8.84 -17.45 -1.34
CA ALA A 320 8.30 -16.33 -2.08
C ALA A 320 7.11 -15.62 -1.39
N ASN A 321 6.44 -16.28 -0.45
CA ASN A 321 5.21 -15.77 0.18
C ASN A 321 5.27 -15.72 1.73
N SER A 322 6.32 -16.27 2.32
CA SER A 322 6.43 -16.47 3.76
C SER A 322 7.89 -16.71 4.12
N GLY A 323 8.37 -16.18 5.24
CA GLY A 323 9.78 -16.35 5.66
C GLY A 323 10.23 -17.80 5.95
N TYR A 324 9.46 -18.81 5.55
CA TYR A 324 9.81 -20.22 5.64
C TYR A 324 10.83 -20.58 4.56
N LYS A 325 11.99 -21.08 4.99
CA LYS A 325 13.07 -21.48 4.09
C LYS A 325 12.84 -22.86 3.48
N THR A 326 12.05 -23.73 4.13
CA THR A 326 11.84 -25.11 3.70
C THR A 326 10.40 -25.57 3.94
N LEU A 327 9.94 -26.53 3.13
CA LEU A 327 8.67 -27.24 3.34
C LEU A 327 8.58 -27.82 4.77
N GLY A 328 9.66 -28.39 5.29
CA GLY A 328 9.68 -28.95 6.65
C GLY A 328 9.46 -27.89 7.73
N GLN A 329 10.02 -26.69 7.57
CA GLN A 329 9.81 -25.58 8.52
C GLN A 329 8.35 -25.14 8.53
N PHE A 330 7.72 -25.08 7.35
CA PHE A 330 6.30 -24.75 7.19
C PHE A 330 5.38 -25.82 7.79
N LEU A 331 5.62 -27.10 7.49
CA LEU A 331 4.80 -28.20 8.01
C LEU A 331 4.89 -28.29 9.54
N LYS A 332 6.08 -28.08 10.13
CA LYS A 332 6.28 -28.07 11.59
C LYS A 332 5.54 -26.91 12.27
N SER A 333 5.41 -25.77 11.61
CA SER A 333 4.73 -24.61 12.21
C SER A 333 3.21 -24.63 12.03
N HIS A 334 2.66 -25.55 11.23
CA HIS A 334 1.23 -25.66 10.97
C HIS A 334 0.63 -26.85 11.72
N THR A 335 -0.29 -26.55 12.64
CA THR A 335 -0.99 -27.51 13.53
C THR A 335 -1.85 -28.54 12.79
N THR A 336 -2.16 -28.29 11.52
CA THR A 336 -2.97 -29.16 10.66
C THR A 336 -2.20 -30.35 10.10
N PHE A 337 -0.86 -30.29 10.06
CA PHE A 337 -0.02 -31.38 9.58
C PHE A 337 0.62 -32.12 10.77
N VAL A 338 0.56 -33.44 10.73
CA VAL A 338 1.22 -34.32 11.69
C VAL A 338 2.44 -34.93 11.00
N LEU A 339 3.59 -34.81 11.65
CA LEU A 339 4.86 -35.33 11.18
C LEU A 339 5.22 -36.57 11.99
N SER A 340 5.17 -37.74 11.36
CA SER A 340 5.42 -39.03 12.00
C SER A 340 6.68 -39.67 11.41
N PRO A 341 7.70 -40.01 12.22
CA PRO A 341 8.85 -40.75 11.71
C PRO A 341 8.43 -42.16 11.26
N LEU A 342 8.91 -42.60 10.10
CA LEU A 342 8.61 -43.95 9.59
C LEU A 342 9.46 -45.02 10.30
N PRO A 343 8.89 -46.21 10.62
CA PRO A 343 9.66 -47.31 11.19
C PRO A 343 10.81 -47.67 10.26
N ASN A 344 12.03 -47.77 10.79
CA ASN A 344 13.24 -48.18 10.07
C ASN A 344 13.67 -47.27 8.90
N SER A 345 13.24 -45.99 8.86
CA SER A 345 13.67 -45.03 7.86
C SER A 345 14.00 -43.66 8.47
N LYS A 346 14.92 -42.92 7.85
CA LYS A 346 15.16 -41.49 8.18
C LYS A 346 14.07 -40.57 7.62
N GLN A 347 13.08 -41.12 6.92
CA GLN A 347 12.00 -40.36 6.29
C GLN A 347 10.90 -40.01 7.28
N ILE A 348 10.30 -38.84 7.06
CA ILE A 348 9.18 -38.31 7.84
C ILE A 348 7.93 -38.39 6.97
N ALA A 349 6.92 -39.12 7.46
CA ALA A 349 5.58 -39.14 6.87
C ALA A 349 4.81 -37.90 7.31
N VAL A 350 3.97 -37.39 6.40
CA VAL A 350 3.11 -36.23 6.62
C VAL A 350 1.67 -36.70 6.51
N THR A 351 0.87 -36.48 7.56
CA THR A 351 -0.57 -36.76 7.55
C THR A 351 -1.35 -35.54 7.99
N LEU A 352 -2.64 -35.48 7.62
CA LEU A 352 -3.55 -34.47 8.14
C LEU A 352 -4.09 -34.92 9.49
N LYS A 353 -4.21 -34.00 10.44
CA LYS A 353 -4.83 -34.28 11.74
C LYS A 353 -6.31 -34.59 11.54
N THR A 354 -6.72 -35.84 11.69
CA THR A 354 -8.13 -36.24 11.70
C THR A 354 -8.81 -35.65 12.93
N VAL A 355 -9.84 -34.83 12.72
CA VAL A 355 -10.78 -34.47 13.79
C VAL A 355 -11.68 -35.69 13.97
N ALA A 356 -11.36 -36.52 14.96
CA ALA A 356 -12.24 -37.62 15.35
C ALA A 356 -13.55 -37.02 15.89
N ASN A 357 -14.65 -37.25 15.18
CA ASN A 357 -16.00 -37.10 15.71
C ASN A 357 -16.22 -38.17 16.80
N ASP A 358 -15.79 -37.88 18.03
CA ASP A 358 -16.27 -38.57 19.22
C ASP A 358 -17.18 -37.62 19.98
N SER A 359 -18.47 -37.72 19.72
CA SER A 359 -19.52 -37.25 20.64
C SER A 359 -20.68 -38.25 20.61
N PRO A 360 -21.18 -38.67 21.78
CA PRO A 360 -22.32 -39.60 21.90
C PRO A 360 -23.63 -38.95 21.38
N PRO A 361 -24.65 -39.75 21.06
CA PRO A 361 -25.76 -39.33 20.20
C PRO A 361 -26.61 -38.19 20.79
N PRO A 362 -27.20 -37.33 19.95
CA PRO A 362 -27.94 -36.15 20.38
C PRO A 362 -29.35 -36.50 20.88
N GLU A 363 -29.67 -36.10 22.11
CA GLU A 363 -31.03 -35.77 22.54
C GLU A 363 -31.42 -34.36 22.03
N PRO A 364 -32.73 -34.07 21.87
CA PRO A 364 -33.23 -33.16 20.84
C PRO A 364 -32.97 -31.68 21.11
N ALA A 365 -32.78 -30.97 20.00
CA ALA A 365 -32.50 -29.55 19.89
C ALA A 365 -33.56 -28.64 20.54
N ILE A 366 -33.09 -27.65 21.30
CA ILE A 366 -33.77 -26.36 21.42
C ILE A 366 -33.14 -25.43 20.39
N ALA A 367 -33.93 -25.06 19.39
CA ALA A 367 -33.54 -24.17 18.32
C ALA A 367 -33.29 -22.74 18.83
N ILE A 368 -32.11 -22.20 18.53
CA ILE A 368 -31.92 -20.75 18.39
C ILE A 368 -31.53 -20.51 16.93
N ALA A 369 -32.45 -19.87 16.21
CA ALA A 369 -32.34 -19.55 14.80
C ALA A 369 -31.21 -18.52 14.57
N VAL A 370 -30.20 -18.91 13.80
CA VAL A 370 -29.35 -17.97 13.07
C VAL A 370 -29.88 -17.95 11.64
N PRO A 371 -30.23 -16.79 11.06
CA PRO A 371 -30.77 -16.74 9.71
C PRO A 371 -29.68 -17.11 8.69
N GLN A 372 -29.92 -18.20 7.97
CA GLN A 372 -29.26 -18.46 6.69
C GLN A 372 -29.89 -17.57 5.61
N PRO A 373 -29.10 -17.01 4.68
CA PRO A 373 -29.60 -16.67 3.37
C PRO A 373 -29.33 -17.84 2.41
N GLU A 374 -30.38 -18.60 2.09
CA GLU A 374 -30.43 -19.40 0.87
C GLU A 374 -30.72 -18.48 -0.33
N GLY A 375 -30.08 -18.72 -1.48
CA GLY A 375 -30.47 -18.05 -2.72
C GLY A 375 -29.45 -17.95 -3.85
N PHE A 376 -29.00 -19.09 -4.37
CA PHE A 376 -28.65 -19.35 -5.78
C PHE A 376 -27.53 -18.57 -6.51
N LEU A 377 -26.42 -19.29 -6.71
CA LEU A 377 -25.84 -19.71 -8.01
C LEU A 377 -26.03 -18.82 -9.25
N GLY A 378 -24.88 -18.41 -9.82
CA GLY A 378 -24.69 -18.24 -11.26
C GLY A 378 -24.07 -16.92 -11.69
N ALA A 379 -22.74 -16.89 -11.86
CA ALA A 379 -22.02 -16.16 -12.94
C ALA A 379 -20.52 -16.09 -12.62
N GLU A 380 -19.71 -16.75 -13.45
CA GLU A 380 -18.32 -16.34 -13.65
C GLU A 380 -18.30 -14.90 -14.20
N GLY A 381 -17.44 -14.05 -13.63
CA GLY A 381 -17.22 -12.70 -14.13
C GLY A 381 -18.11 -11.62 -13.51
N ALA A 382 -17.89 -11.30 -12.24
CA ALA A 382 -18.31 -10.01 -11.68
C ALA A 382 -17.28 -9.54 -10.64
N MET A 383 -16.76 -8.33 -10.87
CA MET A 383 -15.98 -7.55 -9.90
C MET A 383 -16.65 -7.59 -8.52
N GLU A 384 -15.95 -8.07 -7.50
CA GLU A 384 -16.35 -7.78 -6.12
C GLU A 384 -16.26 -6.27 -5.90
N ALA A 385 -17.42 -5.61 -6.01
CA ALA A 385 -17.65 -4.31 -5.43
C ALA A 385 -17.20 -4.36 -3.96
N VAL A 386 -16.29 -3.48 -3.58
CA VAL A 386 -15.84 -3.32 -2.20
C VAL A 386 -17.05 -2.90 -1.38
N ALA A 387 -17.74 -3.87 -0.77
CA ALA A 387 -18.76 -3.61 0.23
C ALA A 387 -18.09 -2.78 1.34
N ILE A 388 -18.65 -1.60 1.60
CA ILE A 388 -18.19 -0.72 2.68
C ILE A 388 -18.31 -1.53 3.97
N PRO A 389 -17.21 -1.82 4.67
CA PRO A 389 -17.28 -2.63 5.87
C PRO A 389 -18.07 -1.88 6.96
N PRO A 390 -18.78 -2.61 7.84
CA PRO A 390 -19.59 -1.99 8.88
C PRO A 390 -18.74 -1.08 9.77
N PRO A 391 -19.30 0.07 10.21
CA PRO A 391 -18.58 1.03 11.05
C PRO A 391 -18.22 0.38 12.40
N ILE A 392 -17.01 0.64 12.87
CA ILE A 392 -16.51 0.11 14.15
C ILE A 392 -17.09 0.97 15.27
N THR A 393 -17.98 0.46 16.11
CA THR A 393 -18.65 1.22 17.19
C THR A 393 -18.13 0.87 18.59
N ASP A 394 -17.56 -0.31 18.75
CA ASP A 394 -17.20 -0.91 20.03
C ASP A 394 -16.05 -1.91 19.87
N ALA A 395 -15.62 -2.53 20.97
CA ALA A 395 -14.54 -3.51 20.96
C ALA A 395 -14.88 -4.79 20.17
N HIS A 396 -16.15 -5.19 20.13
CA HIS A 396 -16.59 -6.40 19.44
C HIS A 396 -16.60 -6.22 17.92
N SER A 397 -17.14 -5.11 17.44
CA SER A 397 -17.10 -4.70 16.02
C SER A 397 -15.66 -4.49 15.53
N LEU A 398 -14.75 -3.99 16.39
CA LEU A 398 -13.32 -3.96 16.07
C LEU A 398 -12.73 -5.37 15.96
N GLU A 399 -13.06 -6.28 16.87
CA GLU A 399 -12.62 -7.68 16.79
C GLU A 399 -13.15 -8.35 15.51
N GLN A 400 -14.41 -8.17 15.15
CA GLN A 400 -14.99 -8.69 13.90
C GLN A 400 -14.33 -8.09 12.65
N ALA A 401 -14.05 -6.80 12.66
CA ALA A 401 -13.28 -6.14 11.60
C ALA A 401 -11.89 -6.78 11.45
N LEU A 402 -11.18 -6.99 12.56
CA LEU A 402 -9.87 -7.64 12.54
C LEU A 402 -9.96 -9.10 12.09
N ILE A 403 -10.99 -9.84 12.51
CA ILE A 403 -11.24 -11.21 12.04
C ILE A 403 -11.47 -11.22 10.54
N ALA A 404 -12.33 -10.35 10.01
CA ALA A 404 -12.61 -10.28 8.58
C ALA A 404 -11.36 -9.90 7.77
N LEU A 405 -10.55 -8.97 8.28
CA LEU A 405 -9.28 -8.59 7.66
C LEU A 405 -8.27 -9.73 7.70
N LEU A 406 -8.12 -10.40 8.84
CA LEU A 406 -7.25 -11.56 8.99
C LEU A 406 -7.71 -12.70 8.10
N TRP A 407 -9.02 -12.98 8.04
CA TRP A 407 -9.63 -13.98 7.16
C TRP A 407 -9.34 -13.65 5.69
N ARG A 408 -9.42 -12.37 5.31
CA ARG A 408 -9.12 -11.94 3.94
C ARG A 408 -7.63 -12.04 3.62
N LEU A 409 -6.77 -11.59 4.52
CA LEU A 409 -5.31 -11.65 4.39
C LEU A 409 -4.78 -13.08 4.49
N SER A 410 -5.48 -13.97 5.20
CA SER A 410 -5.18 -15.41 5.29
C SER A 410 -5.87 -16.24 4.23
N SER A 411 -6.69 -15.62 3.37
CA SER A 411 -7.55 -16.31 2.39
C SER A 411 -8.39 -17.43 3.02
N GLY A 412 -8.90 -17.18 4.23
CA GLY A 412 -9.80 -18.05 4.98
C GLY A 412 -9.13 -19.19 5.75
N GLN A 413 -7.86 -19.06 6.09
CA GLN A 413 -7.15 -20.03 6.94
C GLN A 413 -6.98 -19.47 8.35
N ALA A 414 -7.35 -20.26 9.38
CA ALA A 414 -7.24 -19.82 10.77
C ALA A 414 -5.79 -19.70 11.25
N ASP A 415 -4.89 -20.58 10.79
CA ASP A 415 -3.51 -20.68 11.31
C ASP A 415 -2.48 -19.78 10.62
N SER A 416 -2.87 -18.98 9.63
CA SER A 416 -1.90 -18.10 8.94
C SER A 416 -1.48 -16.95 9.84
N GLN A 417 -0.17 -16.87 10.11
CA GLN A 417 0.41 -15.79 10.91
C GLN A 417 0.69 -14.56 10.05
N ILE A 418 0.00 -13.46 10.34
CA ILE A 418 0.14 -12.18 9.66
C ILE A 418 0.89 -11.21 10.58
N GLN A 419 1.88 -10.50 10.04
CA GLN A 419 2.58 -9.46 10.80
C GLN A 419 1.60 -8.34 11.18
N LEU A 420 1.70 -7.86 12.42
CA LEU A 420 0.81 -6.83 12.94
C LEU A 420 0.91 -5.52 12.16
N SER A 421 2.09 -5.18 11.64
CA SER A 421 2.32 -4.04 10.74
C SER A 421 1.48 -4.14 9.45
N VAL A 422 1.42 -5.33 8.86
CA VAL A 422 0.62 -5.63 7.66
C VAL A 422 -0.87 -5.47 7.96
N LEU A 423 -1.33 -6.08 9.06
CA LEU A 423 -2.74 -5.98 9.49
C LEU A 423 -3.13 -4.52 9.78
N ALA A 424 -2.26 -3.76 10.45
CA ALA A 424 -2.49 -2.35 10.74
C ALA A 424 -2.57 -1.50 9.47
N ALA A 425 -1.74 -1.82 8.47
CA ALA A 425 -1.79 -1.13 7.19
C ALA A 425 -3.04 -1.43 6.39
N TYR A 426 -3.44 -2.70 6.36
CA TYR A 426 -4.67 -3.12 5.69
C TYR A 426 -5.92 -2.54 6.37
N PHE A 427 -5.92 -2.49 7.71
CA PHE A 427 -6.96 -1.84 8.49
C PHE A 427 -7.08 -0.34 8.14
N ALA A 428 -5.96 0.39 8.13
CA ALA A 428 -5.94 1.81 7.78
C ALA A 428 -6.40 2.06 6.33
N HIS A 429 -6.03 1.17 5.41
CA HIS A 429 -6.47 1.24 4.02
C HIS A 429 -8.00 1.13 3.90
N ILE A 430 -8.60 0.18 4.61
CA ILE A 430 -10.02 -0.15 4.49
C ILE A 430 -10.90 0.82 5.30
N TYR A 431 -10.54 1.10 6.54
CA TYR A 431 -11.36 1.90 7.46
C TYR A 431 -11.02 3.41 7.43
N LYS A 432 -9.98 3.80 6.69
CA LYS A 432 -9.46 5.20 6.61
C LYS A 432 -9.10 5.81 7.97
N GLU A 433 -8.96 4.98 9.00
CA GLU A 433 -8.51 5.35 10.33
C GLU A 433 -7.45 4.36 10.81
N SER A 434 -6.49 4.82 11.62
CA SER A 434 -5.50 3.91 12.19
C SER A 434 -6.13 3.05 13.30
N MET A 435 -5.61 1.84 13.49
CA MET A 435 -6.11 0.93 14.52
C MET A 435 -6.00 1.54 15.93
N SER A 436 -4.96 2.35 16.19
CA SER A 436 -4.82 3.09 17.45
C SER A 436 -5.85 4.21 17.61
N ALA A 437 -6.26 4.87 16.52
CA ALA A 437 -7.33 5.87 16.56
C ALA A 437 -8.68 5.20 16.84
N ALA A 438 -8.96 4.06 16.19
CA ALA A 438 -10.14 3.24 16.45
C ALA A 438 -10.22 2.82 17.92
N LEU A 439 -9.12 2.30 18.50
CA LEU A 439 -9.01 1.91 19.91
C LEU A 439 -9.29 3.06 20.89
N LYS A 440 -8.75 4.25 20.62
CA LYS A 440 -9.01 5.44 21.45
C LYS A 440 -10.47 5.85 21.39
N ARG A 441 -11.08 5.79 20.20
CA ARG A 441 -12.48 6.16 19.97
C ARG A 441 -13.46 5.25 20.72
N ILE A 442 -13.16 3.96 20.81
CA ILE A 442 -13.99 2.97 21.54
C ILE A 442 -13.68 2.88 23.05
N GLY A 443 -12.80 3.74 23.59
CA GLY A 443 -12.51 3.78 25.02
C GLY A 443 -11.58 2.67 25.54
N GLU A 444 -10.76 2.05 24.69
CA GLU A 444 -9.75 1.04 25.08
C GLU A 444 -8.31 1.61 24.99
N PRO A 445 -7.90 2.49 25.92
CA PRO A 445 -6.63 3.22 25.85
C PRO A 445 -5.39 2.37 26.15
N LYS A 446 -5.55 1.10 26.56
CA LYS A 446 -4.45 0.28 27.06
C LYS A 446 -3.59 -0.37 25.96
N GLY A 447 -3.83 -0.04 24.68
CA GLY A 447 -3.00 -0.44 23.55
C GLY A 447 -3.40 -1.77 22.92
N LEU A 448 -3.07 -1.91 21.63
CA LEU A 448 -3.48 -3.02 20.77
C LEU A 448 -3.13 -4.42 21.33
N PRO A 449 -1.94 -4.68 21.90
CA PRO A 449 -1.64 -5.99 22.46
C PRO A 449 -2.59 -6.43 23.58
N LYS A 450 -3.06 -5.51 24.42
CA LYS A 450 -3.99 -5.84 25.51
C LYS A 450 -5.40 -6.12 25.02
N LEU A 451 -5.85 -5.44 23.97
CA LEU A 451 -7.11 -5.77 23.31
C LEU A 451 -7.02 -7.16 22.69
N LEU A 452 -5.96 -7.42 21.93
CA LEU A 452 -5.77 -8.71 21.26
C LEU A 452 -5.65 -9.88 22.24
N THR A 453 -5.08 -9.68 23.43
CA THR A 453 -5.07 -10.70 24.49
C THR A 453 -6.44 -10.94 25.13
N LYS A 454 -7.38 -10.00 25.02
CA LYS A 454 -8.78 -10.18 25.46
C LYS A 454 -9.63 -10.89 24.41
N CYS A 455 -9.27 -10.76 23.12
CA CYS A 455 -9.98 -11.39 22.01
C CYS A 455 -9.76 -12.91 22.03
N ARG A 456 -10.81 -13.68 22.30
CA ARG A 456 -10.75 -15.15 22.28
C ARG A 456 -10.56 -15.70 20.88
N SER A 457 -10.92 -14.91 19.87
CA SER A 457 -10.91 -15.28 18.45
C SER A 457 -9.55 -15.05 17.79
N LEU A 458 -8.56 -14.48 18.50
CA LEU A 458 -7.27 -14.08 17.96
C LEU A 458 -6.13 -14.70 18.77
N ARG A 459 -5.11 -15.21 18.07
CA ARG A 459 -3.84 -15.67 18.68
C ARG A 459 -2.75 -14.68 18.35
N VAL A 460 -2.06 -14.21 19.37
CA VAL A 460 -0.96 -13.28 19.23
C VAL A 460 0.33 -13.95 19.66
N GLN A 461 1.36 -13.90 18.83
CA GLN A 461 2.69 -14.40 19.14
C GLN A 461 3.73 -13.30 18.90
N GLN A 462 4.59 -13.06 19.89
CA GLN A 462 5.74 -12.19 19.72
C GLN A 462 6.93 -13.04 19.25
N GLN A 463 7.52 -12.68 18.11
CA GLN A 463 8.70 -13.34 17.56
C GLN A 463 9.81 -12.29 17.39
N GLY A 464 10.66 -12.16 18.42
CA GLY A 464 11.67 -11.09 18.48
C GLY A 464 11.02 -9.72 18.74
N GLN A 465 11.30 -8.74 17.87
CA GLN A 465 10.68 -7.41 17.95
C GLN A 465 9.32 -7.33 17.21
N ASP A 466 8.97 -8.35 16.42
CA ASP A 466 7.75 -8.36 15.61
C ASP A 466 6.60 -9.10 16.30
N TRP A 467 5.40 -8.52 16.19
CA TRP A 467 4.16 -9.13 16.64
C TRP A 467 3.45 -9.79 15.46
N ARG A 468 3.04 -11.04 15.62
CA ARG A 468 2.26 -11.80 14.64
C ARG A 468 0.90 -12.16 15.20
N ILE A 469 -0.12 -12.12 14.36
CA ILE A 469 -1.50 -12.42 14.70
C ILE A 469 -2.05 -13.49 13.76
N ALA A 470 -2.76 -14.45 14.32
CA ALA A 470 -3.52 -15.45 13.60
C ALA A 470 -4.94 -15.51 14.20
N LEU A 471 -5.86 -16.18 13.51
CA LEU A 471 -7.17 -16.47 14.08
C LEU A 471 -7.02 -17.63 15.06
N ALA A 472 -7.65 -17.53 16.23
CA ALA A 472 -7.81 -18.69 17.07
C ALA A 472 -8.91 -19.57 16.43
N CYS A 473 -8.64 -20.86 16.23
CA CYS A 473 -9.74 -21.80 15.96
C CYS A 473 -10.75 -21.67 17.11
N VAL A 474 -11.94 -21.17 16.80
CA VAL A 474 -13.11 -21.36 17.67
C VAL A 474 -13.48 -22.82 17.51
N SER A 475 -13.10 -23.62 18.50
CA SER A 475 -13.52 -25.02 18.64
C SER A 475 -15.01 -25.14 18.90
#